data_AF-A0A957DW73-F1
#
_entry.id   AF-A0A957DW73-F1
#
_cell.length_a   1.000
_cell.length_b   1.000
_cell.length_c   1.000
_cell.angle_alpha   90.00
_cell.angle_beta   90.00
_cell.angle_gamma   90.00
#
_symmetry.space_group_name_H-M   'P 1'
#
loop_
_entity.id
_entity.type
_entity.pdbx_description
1 polymer ?
#
loop_
_entity_poly.entity_id
_entity_poly.type
_entity_poly.pdbx_seq_one_letter_code
_entity_poly.pdbx_strand_id
1 'polypeptide(L)'
;AGIVIGQLGGGPYQISGPTDAMSAVLVVLGTRYGLEGVWLAGLLAGVMILALGIFRLGRVVALIPSPVISGFTSGIAVIIAFGQIDNFLGIKTPAAENVLAKLAVYAESGIAPNWTAVAVALVVMATMIIWPRFAWGKRVPGSLVGIVLATLLVLLAGWEVPTIGAIPRSILLEQRLRLTAVPWQEIGNLIVPAMSIA
;
A
#
# COMPACT_ATOMS: atom_id res chain seq x y z
N ALA A 1 6.08 14.11 -4.33
CA ALA A 1 6.31 13.90 -2.88
C ALA A 1 7.80 13.95 -2.54
N GLY A 2 8.62 12.97 -2.94
CA GLY A 2 10.04 12.89 -2.54
C GLY A 2 10.87 14.17 -2.79
N ILE A 3 10.76 14.80 -3.96
CA ILE A 3 11.48 16.06 -4.26
C ILE A 3 11.04 17.21 -3.34
N VAL A 4 9.75 17.33 -3.06
CA VAL A 4 9.19 18.44 -2.26
C VAL A 4 9.49 18.21 -0.77
N ILE A 5 9.25 17.01 -0.26
CA ILE A 5 9.48 16.67 1.15
C ILE A 5 10.98 16.59 1.46
N GLY A 6 11.81 16.12 0.54
CA GLY A 6 13.26 16.14 0.74
C GLY A 6 13.86 17.55 0.80
N GLN A 7 13.27 18.52 0.11
CA GLN A 7 13.72 19.92 0.14
C GLN A 7 13.15 20.72 1.31
N LEU A 8 11.88 20.50 1.65
CA LEU A 8 11.16 21.29 2.66
C LEU A 8 11.06 20.58 4.02
N GLY A 9 11.36 19.28 4.08
CA GLY A 9 11.33 18.48 5.30
C GLY A 9 12.53 18.75 6.21
N GLY A 10 12.33 18.57 7.52
CA GLY A 10 13.36 18.84 8.53
C GLY A 10 14.18 17.62 8.97
N GLY A 11 13.98 16.44 8.36
CA GLY A 11 14.57 15.17 8.80
C GLY A 11 15.73 14.70 7.89
N PRO A 12 16.96 14.49 8.42
CA PRO A 12 18.15 14.21 7.60
C PRO A 12 18.16 12.87 6.84
N TYR A 13 17.29 11.92 7.22
CA TYR A 13 17.21 10.59 6.60
C TYR A 13 15.78 10.17 6.25
N GLN A 14 14.88 11.15 6.09
CA GLN A 14 13.47 10.87 5.83
C GLN A 14 13.24 10.56 4.34
N ILE A 15 12.71 9.38 4.06
CA ILE A 15 12.23 8.99 2.73
C ILE A 15 10.71 8.98 2.79
N SER A 16 10.06 9.72 1.88
CA SER A 16 8.60 9.77 1.80
C SER A 16 8.11 9.00 0.57
N GLY A 17 7.15 8.11 0.80
CA GLY A 17 6.44 7.34 -0.20
C GLY A 17 5.13 6.81 0.38
N PRO A 18 4.26 6.21 -0.46
CA PRO A 18 3.03 5.59 0.02
C PRO A 18 3.36 4.40 0.93
N THR A 19 2.74 4.35 2.10
CA THR A 19 2.78 3.16 2.97
C THR A 19 1.66 2.19 2.56
N ASP A 20 1.79 0.92 2.93
CA ASP A 20 0.72 -0.07 2.67
C ASP A 20 -0.62 0.35 3.30
N ALA A 21 -0.57 0.89 4.53
CA ALA A 21 -1.75 1.40 5.21
C ALA A 21 -2.41 2.56 4.44
N MET A 22 -1.61 3.52 3.96
CA MET A 22 -2.12 4.60 3.11
C MET A 22 -2.73 4.04 1.81
N SER A 23 -2.05 3.09 1.16
CA SER A 23 -2.50 2.49 -0.10
C SER A 23 -3.85 1.79 0.06
N ALA A 24 -4.05 1.05 1.16
CA ALA A 24 -5.33 0.40 1.46
C ALA A 24 -6.48 1.42 1.60
N VAL A 25 -6.23 2.54 2.30
CA VAL A 25 -7.22 3.63 2.43
C VAL A 25 -7.53 4.24 1.06
N LEU A 26 -6.51 4.51 0.23
CA LEU A 26 -6.71 5.06 -1.10
C LEU A 26 -7.51 4.13 -2.03
N VAL A 27 -7.33 2.82 -1.93
CA VAL A 27 -8.12 1.83 -2.69
C VAL A 27 -9.60 1.92 -2.31
N VAL A 28 -9.92 1.99 -1.01
CA VAL A 28 -11.31 2.15 -0.53
C VAL A 28 -11.91 3.48 -0.99
N LEU A 29 -11.13 4.56 -0.99
CA LEU A 29 -11.60 5.84 -1.52
C LEU A 29 -11.83 5.78 -3.03
N GLY A 30 -10.93 5.12 -3.76
CA GLY A 30 -11.04 4.97 -5.21
C GLY A 30 -12.25 4.16 -5.64
N THR A 31 -12.65 3.15 -4.86
CA THR A 31 -13.87 2.37 -5.14
C THR A 31 -15.15 3.11 -4.79
N ARG A 32 -15.14 3.97 -3.75
CA ARG A 32 -16.33 4.73 -3.31
C ARG A 32 -16.54 6.05 -4.07
N TYR A 33 -15.47 6.81 -4.29
CA TYR A 33 -15.51 8.19 -4.80
C TYR A 33 -14.76 8.37 -6.12
N GLY A 34 -14.25 7.28 -6.71
CA GLY A 34 -13.45 7.33 -7.91
C GLY A 34 -12.07 7.97 -7.69
N LEU A 35 -11.34 8.13 -8.80
CA LEU A 35 -9.98 8.67 -8.78
C LEU A 35 -9.94 10.16 -8.39
N GLU A 36 -11.00 10.89 -8.71
CA GLU A 36 -11.14 12.31 -8.39
C GLU A 36 -11.30 12.53 -6.88
N GLY A 37 -12.09 11.69 -6.21
CA GLY A 37 -12.21 11.70 -4.75
C GLY A 37 -10.89 11.39 -4.04
N VAL A 38 -10.09 10.47 -4.58
CA VAL A 38 -8.73 10.17 -4.08
C VAL A 38 -7.82 11.39 -4.15
N TRP A 39 -7.81 12.10 -5.28
CA TRP A 39 -6.98 13.30 -5.43
C TRP A 39 -7.44 14.44 -4.53
N LEU A 40 -8.75 14.65 -4.41
CA LEU A 40 -9.31 15.68 -3.54
C LEU A 40 -9.02 15.38 -2.06
N ALA A 41 -9.21 14.14 -1.61
CA ALA A 41 -8.86 13.72 -0.25
C ALA A 41 -7.36 13.89 0.03
N GLY A 42 -6.50 13.54 -0.92
CA GLY A 42 -5.05 13.77 -0.81
C GLY A 42 -4.67 15.25 -0.71
N LEU A 43 -5.35 16.11 -1.47
CA LEU A 43 -5.17 17.56 -1.40
C LEU A 43 -5.59 18.10 -0.02
N LEU A 44 -6.77 17.71 0.46
CA LEU A 44 -7.28 18.09 1.78
C LEU A 44 -6.34 17.62 2.90
N ALA A 45 -5.90 16.37 2.85
CA ALA A 45 -4.94 15.83 3.81
C ALA A 45 -3.62 16.63 3.80
N GLY A 46 -3.11 17.00 2.63
CA GLY A 46 -1.93 17.85 2.51
C GLY A 46 -2.11 19.24 3.16
N VAL A 47 -3.26 19.88 2.94
CA VAL A 47 -3.61 21.16 3.59
C VAL A 47 -3.67 21.00 5.11
N MET A 48 -4.24 19.91 5.59
CA MET A 48 -4.33 19.61 7.03
C MET A 48 -2.96 19.38 7.66
N ILE A 49 -2.09 18.59 7.04
CA ILE A 49 -0.71 18.38 7.50
C ILE A 49 0.04 19.71 7.55
N LEU A 50 -0.13 20.58 6.54
CA LEU A 50 0.48 21.92 6.55
C LEU A 50 -0.05 22.78 7.70
N ALA A 51 -1.37 22.78 7.93
CA ALA A 51 -1.97 23.51 9.06
C ALA A 51 -1.44 22.99 10.40
N LEU A 52 -1.40 21.67 10.62
CA LEU A 52 -0.83 21.04 11.82
C LEU A 52 0.64 21.44 12.02
N GLY A 53 1.42 21.52 10.94
CA GLY A 53 2.80 22.00 10.94
C GLY A 53 2.93 23.47 11.36
N ILE A 54 2.11 24.35 10.78
CA ILE A 54 2.08 25.81 11.09
C ILE A 54 1.74 26.03 12.56
N PHE A 55 0.73 25.34 13.08
CA PHE A 55 0.33 25.43 14.48
C PHE A 55 1.23 24.63 15.44
N ARG A 56 2.27 23.97 14.93
CA ARG A 56 3.24 23.18 15.70
C ARG A 56 2.60 22.04 16.52
N LEU A 57 1.49 21.47 16.04
CA LEU A 57 0.81 20.34 16.70
C LEU A 57 1.60 19.04 16.66
N GLY A 58 2.68 18.95 15.88
CA GLY A 58 3.57 17.78 15.89
C GLY A 58 4.13 17.43 17.28
N ARG A 59 4.20 18.40 18.21
CA ARG A 59 4.59 18.13 19.62
C ARG A 59 3.58 17.26 20.36
N VAL A 60 2.30 17.31 19.98
CA VAL A 60 1.24 16.50 20.59
C VAL A 60 1.42 15.02 20.21
N VAL A 61 1.88 14.75 18.98
CA VAL A 61 2.17 13.39 18.51
C VAL A 61 3.28 12.74 19.34
N ALA A 62 4.22 13.53 19.87
CA ALA A 62 5.27 13.02 20.76
C ALA A 62 4.74 12.55 22.14
N LEU A 63 3.49 12.86 22.48
CA LEU A 63 2.85 12.41 23.73
C LEU A 63 2.18 11.03 23.58
N ILE A 64 2.13 10.47 22.36
CA ILE A 64 1.52 9.16 22.12
C ILE A 64 2.37 8.07 22.80
N PRO A 65 1.81 7.28 23.73
CA PRO A 65 2.57 6.23 24.40
C PRO A 65 3.12 5.18 23.43
N SER A 66 4.35 4.72 23.66
CA SER A 66 4.98 3.64 22.87
C SER A 66 4.10 2.37 22.74
N PRO A 67 3.35 1.92 23.77
CA PRO A 67 2.44 0.78 23.63
C PRO A 67 1.35 0.99 22.56
N VAL A 68 0.85 2.22 22.37
CA VAL A 68 -0.16 2.53 21.36
C VAL A 68 0.44 2.42 19.95
N ILE A 69 1.65 2.95 19.76
CA ILE A 69 2.36 2.88 18.46
C ILE A 69 2.69 1.44 18.10
N SER A 70 3.18 0.66 19.06
CA SER A 70 3.50 -0.77 18.87
C SER A 70 2.24 -1.59 18.56
N GLY A 71 1.15 -1.36 19.30
CA GLY A 71 -0.14 -2.01 19.06
C GLY A 71 -0.71 -1.69 17.68
N PHE A 72 -0.69 -0.42 17.28
CA PHE A 72 -1.13 0.03 15.96
C PHE A 72 -0.30 -0.59 14.82
N THR A 73 1.03 -0.56 14.94
CA THR A 73 1.95 -1.14 13.95
C THR A 73 1.76 -2.64 13.83
N SER A 74 1.58 -3.35 14.95
CA SER A 74 1.29 -4.78 14.97
C SER A 74 -0.06 -5.11 14.33
N GLY A 75 -1.09 -4.29 14.61
CA GLY A 75 -2.41 -4.41 13.98
C GLY A 75 -2.34 -4.26 12.45
N ILE A 76 -1.60 -3.26 11.96
CA ILE A 76 -1.35 -3.08 10.52
C ILE A 76 -0.61 -4.30 9.95
N ALA A 77 0.41 -4.83 10.62
CA ALA A 77 1.14 -5.99 10.16
C ALA A 77 0.23 -7.22 9.98
N VAL A 78 -0.71 -7.43 10.91
CA VAL A 78 -1.73 -8.48 10.80
C VAL A 78 -2.65 -8.22 9.59
N ILE A 79 -3.16 -7.00 9.43
CA ILE A 79 -4.01 -6.64 8.28
C ILE A 79 -3.30 -6.88 6.95
N ILE A 80 -2.03 -6.49 6.84
CA ILE A 80 -1.20 -6.71 5.65
C ILE A 80 -1.03 -8.22 5.40
N ALA A 81 -0.66 -8.99 6.43
CA ALA A 81 -0.47 -10.43 6.30
C ALA A 81 -1.73 -11.15 5.81
N PHE A 82 -2.89 -10.84 6.39
CA PHE A 82 -4.18 -11.39 5.95
C PHE A 82 -4.59 -10.90 4.55
N GLY A 83 -4.26 -9.66 4.20
CA GLY A 83 -4.49 -9.08 2.88
C GLY A 83 -3.72 -9.79 1.76
N GLN A 84 -2.62 -10.48 2.08
CA GLN A 84 -1.81 -11.22 1.09
C GLN A 84 -2.22 -12.69 0.90
N ILE A 85 -3.13 -13.24 1.72
CA ILE A 85 -3.50 -14.67 1.65
C ILE A 85 -4.08 -15.04 0.28
N ASP A 86 -4.97 -14.22 -0.27
CA ASP A 86 -5.54 -14.43 -1.62
C ASP A 86 -4.44 -14.52 -2.68
N ASN A 87 -3.47 -13.58 -2.64
CA ASN A 87 -2.34 -13.55 -3.56
C ASN A 87 -1.40 -14.75 -3.37
N PHE A 88 -1.17 -15.18 -2.13
CA PHE A 88 -0.33 -16.33 -1.81
C PHE A 88 -0.93 -17.63 -2.32
N LEU A 89 -2.23 -17.84 -2.08
CA LEU A 89 -2.96 -19.04 -2.52
C LEU A 89 -3.40 -18.98 -3.99
N GLY A 90 -3.32 -17.81 -4.63
CA GLY A 90 -3.80 -17.60 -5.99
C GLY A 90 -5.33 -17.73 -6.13
N ILE A 91 -6.06 -17.38 -5.08
CA ILE A 91 -7.54 -17.41 -5.03
C ILE A 91 -8.09 -15.99 -5.07
N LYS A 92 -9.39 -15.85 -5.37
CA LYS A 92 -10.10 -14.58 -5.29
C LYS A 92 -11.28 -14.72 -4.35
N THR A 93 -11.22 -14.04 -3.21
CA THR A 93 -12.35 -13.93 -2.29
C THR A 93 -13.04 -12.57 -2.44
N PRO A 94 -14.34 -12.47 -2.12
CA PRO A 94 -15.04 -11.18 -2.05
C PRO A 94 -14.32 -10.19 -1.14
N ALA A 95 -14.50 -8.90 -1.42
CA ALA A 95 -14.03 -7.85 -0.52
C ALA A 95 -14.71 -8.00 0.85
N ALA A 96 -13.92 -8.00 1.91
CA ALA A 96 -14.38 -8.09 3.29
C ALA A 96 -13.98 -6.82 4.04
N GLU A 97 -14.87 -6.31 4.88
CA GLU A 97 -14.66 -5.05 5.62
C GLU A 97 -13.62 -5.19 6.74
N ASN A 98 -13.42 -6.40 7.26
CA ASN A 98 -12.45 -6.67 8.32
C ASN A 98 -11.86 -8.09 8.19
N VAL A 99 -10.78 -8.33 8.93
CA VAL A 99 -10.03 -9.61 8.92
C VAL A 99 -10.91 -10.78 9.38
N LEU A 100 -11.82 -10.56 10.34
CA LEU A 100 -12.70 -11.61 10.85
C LEU A 100 -13.69 -12.09 9.78
N ALA A 101 -14.30 -11.17 9.03
CA ALA A 101 -15.16 -11.51 7.91
C ALA A 101 -14.40 -12.25 6.81
N LYS A 102 -13.14 -11.84 6.52
CA LYS A 102 -12.27 -12.55 5.59
C LYS A 102 -11.99 -14.00 6.03
N LEU A 103 -11.77 -14.22 7.32
CA LEU A 103 -11.57 -15.56 7.90
C LEU A 103 -12.82 -16.45 7.78
N ALA A 104 -14.01 -15.90 8.03
CA ALA A 104 -15.26 -16.63 7.85
C ALA A 104 -15.44 -17.05 6.39
N VAL A 105 -15.14 -16.14 5.44
CA VAL A 105 -15.16 -16.45 4.01
C VAL A 105 -14.22 -17.61 3.70
N TYR A 106 -12.98 -17.63 4.20
CA TYR A 106 -12.07 -18.76 3.96
C TYR A 106 -12.56 -20.09 4.56
N ALA A 107 -13.33 -20.05 5.66
CA ALA A 107 -13.88 -21.26 6.27
C ALA A 107 -15.07 -21.82 5.48
N GLU A 108 -15.87 -20.95 4.87
CA GLU A 108 -17.06 -21.31 4.09
C GLU A 108 -16.73 -21.62 2.63
N SER A 109 -15.79 -20.88 2.04
CA SER A 109 -15.31 -21.11 0.69
C SER A 109 -14.29 -22.24 0.72
N GLY A 110 -14.57 -23.35 0.03
CA GLY A 110 -13.56 -24.39 -0.17
C GLY A 110 -12.30 -23.80 -0.78
N ILE A 111 -11.19 -23.83 -0.03
CA ILE A 111 -9.91 -23.27 -0.47
C ILE A 111 -9.32 -24.23 -1.51
N ALA A 112 -9.20 -23.77 -2.76
CA ALA A 112 -8.51 -24.49 -3.83
C ALA A 112 -7.27 -23.68 -4.26
N PRO A 113 -6.09 -23.94 -3.64
CA PRO A 113 -4.89 -23.19 -3.94
C PRO A 113 -4.40 -23.41 -5.37
N ASN A 114 -3.98 -22.33 -6.03
CA ASN A 114 -3.19 -22.41 -7.24
C ASN A 114 -1.71 -22.62 -6.87
N TRP A 115 -1.20 -23.82 -7.15
CA TRP A 115 0.19 -24.18 -6.83
C TRP A 115 1.24 -23.36 -7.56
N THR A 116 0.93 -22.77 -8.72
CA THR A 116 1.88 -21.87 -9.40
C THR A 116 2.04 -20.56 -8.62
N ALA A 117 0.95 -19.99 -8.12
CA ALA A 117 0.97 -18.79 -7.27
C ALA A 117 1.72 -19.06 -5.96
N VAL A 118 1.44 -20.21 -5.31
CA VAL A 118 2.14 -20.62 -4.09
C VAL A 118 3.64 -20.78 -4.33
N ALA A 119 4.04 -21.44 -5.42
CA ALA A 119 5.46 -21.62 -5.78
C ALA A 119 6.16 -20.27 -6.00
N VAL A 120 5.54 -19.36 -6.75
CA VAL A 120 6.08 -18.01 -6.98
C VAL A 120 6.22 -17.25 -5.66
N ALA A 121 5.19 -17.27 -4.81
CA ALA A 121 5.21 -16.58 -3.52
C ALA A 121 6.28 -17.15 -2.59
N LEU A 122 6.44 -18.48 -2.53
CA LEU A 122 7.50 -19.14 -1.78
C LEU A 122 8.89 -18.73 -2.27
N VAL A 123 9.11 -18.62 -3.58
CA VAL A 123 10.39 -18.17 -4.14
C VAL A 123 10.69 -16.74 -3.74
N VAL A 124 9.72 -15.84 -3.79
CA VAL A 124 9.89 -14.45 -3.34
C VAL A 124 10.21 -14.39 -1.85
N MET A 125 9.42 -15.09 -1.01
CA MET A 125 9.63 -15.12 0.45
C MET A 125 10.98 -15.73 0.83
N ALA A 126 11.35 -16.87 0.23
CA ALA A 126 12.64 -17.50 0.45
C ALA A 126 13.78 -16.57 0.05
N THR A 127 13.65 -15.88 -1.09
CA THR A 127 14.64 -14.88 -1.51
C THR A 127 14.73 -13.75 -0.50
N MET A 128 13.62 -13.18 -0.02
CA MET A 128 13.66 -12.10 0.97
C MET A 128 14.28 -12.52 2.30
N ILE A 129 14.12 -13.78 2.72
CA ILE A 129 14.67 -14.31 3.96
C ILE A 129 16.16 -14.66 3.83
N ILE A 130 16.56 -15.26 2.71
CA ILE A 130 17.91 -15.81 2.51
C ILE A 130 18.85 -14.73 1.94
N TRP A 131 18.37 -13.87 1.04
CA TRP A 131 19.19 -12.88 0.33
C TRP A 131 20.00 -11.95 1.23
N PRO A 132 19.45 -11.38 2.33
CA PRO A 132 20.19 -10.51 3.22
C PRO A 132 21.37 -11.18 3.92
N ARG A 133 21.42 -12.52 3.95
CA ARG A 133 22.53 -13.29 4.54
C ARG A 133 23.78 -13.31 3.65
N PHE A 134 23.65 -13.01 2.35
CA PHE A 134 24.80 -12.93 1.45
C PHE A 134 25.49 -11.57 1.53
N ALA A 135 26.79 -11.52 1.20
CA ALA A 135 27.57 -10.28 1.19
C ALA A 135 26.98 -9.19 0.28
N TRP A 136 26.25 -9.59 -0.77
CA TRP A 136 25.59 -8.69 -1.72
C TRP A 136 24.24 -8.18 -1.24
N GLY A 137 23.63 -8.82 -0.23
CA GLY A 137 22.34 -8.43 0.34
C GLY A 137 22.35 -7.04 0.99
N LYS A 138 23.54 -6.49 1.29
CA LYS A 138 23.71 -5.12 1.80
C LYS A 138 23.54 -4.04 0.72
N ARG A 139 23.66 -4.39 -0.57
CA ARG A 139 23.59 -3.43 -1.69
C ARG A 139 22.29 -3.55 -2.47
N VAL A 140 21.81 -4.78 -2.64
CA VAL A 140 20.60 -5.05 -3.43
C VAL A 140 19.50 -5.57 -2.51
N PRO A 141 18.36 -4.87 -2.39
CA PRO A 141 17.19 -5.34 -1.64
C PRO A 141 16.73 -6.72 -2.11
N GLY A 142 16.47 -7.63 -1.16
CA GLY A 142 15.99 -8.98 -1.47
C GLY A 142 14.65 -9.01 -2.21
N SER A 143 13.81 -7.99 -2.03
CA SER A 143 12.54 -7.84 -2.78
C SER A 143 12.77 -7.67 -4.29
N LEU A 144 13.75 -6.87 -4.70
CA LEU A 144 14.08 -6.69 -6.12
C LEU A 144 14.57 -7.99 -6.75
N VAL A 145 15.44 -8.71 -6.04
CA VAL A 145 15.95 -10.00 -6.51
C VAL A 145 14.84 -11.04 -6.58
N GLY A 146 13.96 -11.07 -5.56
CA GLY A 146 12.80 -11.94 -5.53
C GLY A 146 11.89 -11.75 -6.74
N ILE A 147 11.60 -10.49 -7.12
CA ILE A 147 10.79 -10.19 -8.31
C ILE A 147 11.45 -10.70 -9.59
N VAL A 148 12.76 -10.45 -9.76
CA VAL A 148 13.51 -10.90 -10.94
C VAL A 148 13.50 -12.44 -11.03
N LEU A 149 13.81 -13.13 -9.93
CA LEU A 149 13.82 -14.60 -9.89
C LEU A 149 12.43 -15.20 -10.14
N ALA A 150 11.38 -14.63 -9.54
CA ALA A 150 10.01 -15.05 -9.77
C ALA A 150 9.59 -14.89 -11.24
N THR A 151 9.94 -13.76 -11.86
CA THR A 151 9.62 -13.49 -13.26
C THR A 151 10.36 -14.45 -14.19
N LEU A 152 11.65 -14.70 -13.94
CA LEU A 152 12.42 -15.68 -14.70
C LEU A 152 11.86 -17.10 -14.54
N LEU A 153 11.47 -17.49 -13.33
CA LEU A 153 10.85 -18.80 -13.07
C LEU A 153 9.58 -18.98 -13.91
N VAL A 154 8.67 -18.00 -13.87
CA VAL A 154 7.40 -18.06 -14.61
C VAL A 154 7.66 -18.14 -16.12
N LEU A 155 8.59 -17.35 -16.64
CA LEU A 155 8.96 -17.35 -18.06
C LEU A 155 9.57 -18.68 -18.51
N LEU A 156 10.48 -19.25 -17.71
CA LEU A 156 11.16 -20.51 -18.04
C LEU A 156 10.24 -21.73 -17.89
N ALA A 157 9.33 -21.70 -16.91
CA ALA A 157 8.36 -22.75 -16.68
C ALA A 157 7.14 -22.68 -17.62
N GLY A 158 6.99 -21.58 -18.37
CA GLY A 158 5.87 -21.35 -19.28
C GLY A 158 4.52 -21.25 -18.56
N TRP A 159 4.52 -20.77 -17.30
CA TRP A 159 3.29 -20.68 -16.51
C TRP A 159 2.45 -19.47 -16.90
N GLU A 160 1.16 -19.69 -17.11
CA GLU A 160 0.18 -18.62 -17.26
C GLU A 160 -0.20 -18.07 -15.88
N VAL A 161 0.35 -16.90 -15.55
CA VAL A 161 0.10 -16.19 -14.28
C VAL A 161 -0.40 -14.79 -14.61
N PRO A 162 -1.33 -14.20 -13.82
CA PRO A 162 -1.73 -12.80 -13.99
C PRO A 162 -0.51 -11.87 -13.99
N THR A 163 -0.36 -11.09 -15.05
CA THR A 163 0.75 -10.13 -15.19
C THR A 163 0.28 -8.70 -14.98
N ILE A 164 1.18 -7.85 -14.51
CA ILE A 164 0.96 -6.41 -14.47
C ILE A 164 0.95 -5.92 -15.92
N GLY A 165 -0.15 -5.29 -16.33
CA GLY A 165 -0.32 -4.77 -17.69
C GLY A 165 0.60 -3.60 -18.02
N ALA A 166 0.29 -2.89 -19.11
CA ALA A 166 1.08 -1.75 -19.55
C ALA A 166 1.09 -0.63 -18.48
N ILE A 167 2.30 -0.26 -18.03
CA ILE A 167 2.50 0.89 -17.14
C ILE A 167 2.62 2.15 -18.03
N PRO A 168 1.85 3.22 -17.74
CA PRO A 168 1.95 4.48 -18.46
C PRO A 168 3.39 5.01 -18.46
N ARG A 169 3.88 5.43 -19.64
CA ARG A 169 5.24 5.95 -19.83
C ARG A 169 5.33 7.47 -19.80
N SER A 170 4.21 8.16 -19.58
CA SER A 170 4.14 9.61 -19.52
C SER A 170 4.10 10.12 -18.07
N ILE A 171 4.78 11.25 -17.82
CA ILE A 171 4.73 11.96 -16.53
C ILE A 171 3.33 12.56 -16.32
N LEU A 172 2.75 13.09 -17.40
CA LEU A 172 1.38 13.58 -17.41
C LEU A 172 0.46 12.46 -17.89
N LEU A 173 -0.33 11.94 -16.96
CA LEU A 173 -1.35 10.94 -17.22
C LEU A 173 -2.59 11.60 -17.86
N GLU A 174 -3.33 10.83 -18.63
CA GLU A 174 -4.64 11.25 -19.18
C GLU A 174 -5.65 11.49 -18.06
N GLN A 175 -5.66 10.56 -17.09
CA GLN A 175 -6.33 10.67 -15.81
C GLN A 175 -5.46 11.49 -14.85
N ARG A 176 -5.78 12.78 -14.76
CA ARG A 176 -5.14 13.74 -13.84
C ARG A 176 -6.18 14.62 -13.18
N LEU A 177 -5.83 15.22 -12.05
CA LEU A 177 -6.69 16.18 -11.37
C LEU A 177 -7.07 17.31 -12.33
N ARG A 178 -8.34 17.38 -12.69
CA ARG A 178 -8.94 18.50 -13.41
C ARG A 178 -9.84 19.24 -12.43
N LEU A 179 -9.60 20.52 -12.21
CA LEU A 179 -10.39 21.34 -11.28
C LEU A 179 -11.90 21.33 -11.61
N THR A 180 -12.23 21.15 -12.88
CA THR A 180 -13.61 21.03 -13.39
C THR A 180 -14.29 19.72 -13.04
N ALA A 181 -13.53 18.68 -12.73
CA ALA A 181 -14.03 17.34 -12.42
C ALA A 181 -13.89 17.01 -10.92
N VAL A 182 -13.59 18.00 -10.07
CA VAL A 182 -13.55 17.79 -8.63
C VAL A 182 -14.98 17.66 -8.11
N PRO A 183 -15.33 16.60 -7.34
CA PRO A 183 -16.66 16.43 -6.78
C PRO A 183 -16.85 17.36 -5.57
N TRP A 184 -16.97 18.67 -5.83
CA TRP A 184 -17.11 19.71 -4.80
C TRP A 184 -18.30 19.46 -3.86
N GLN A 185 -19.34 18.79 -4.36
CA GLN A 185 -20.54 18.42 -3.60
C GLN A 185 -20.23 17.37 -2.51
N GLU A 186 -19.21 16.54 -2.71
CA GLU A 186 -18.84 15.46 -1.78
C GLU A 186 -17.71 15.85 -0.82
N ILE A 187 -17.28 17.11 -0.82
CA ILE A 187 -16.21 17.59 0.07
C ILE A 187 -16.49 17.23 1.53
N GLY A 188 -17.73 17.40 1.99
CA GLY A 188 -18.12 17.06 3.37
C GLY A 188 -17.84 15.59 3.72
N ASN A 189 -18.09 14.68 2.77
CA ASN A 189 -17.88 13.24 2.93
C ASN A 189 -16.40 12.86 2.90
N LEU A 190 -15.54 13.71 2.34
CA LEU A 190 -14.10 13.49 2.20
C LEU A 190 -13.27 14.07 3.36
N ILE A 191 -13.87 14.84 4.27
CA ILE A 191 -13.16 15.41 5.44
C ILE A 191 -12.63 14.30 6.35
N VAL A 192 -13.47 13.34 6.74
CA VAL A 192 -13.08 12.24 7.63
C VAL A 192 -12.02 11.32 6.99
N PRO A 193 -12.16 10.92 5.72
CA PRO A 193 -11.08 10.27 4.98
C PRO A 193 -9.78 11.09 4.93
N ALA A 194 -9.85 12.38 4.63
CA ALA A 194 -8.68 13.26 4.57
C ALA A 194 -7.98 13.36 5.93
N MET A 195 -8.74 13.48 7.02
CA MET A 195 -8.22 13.41 8.40
C MET A 195 -7.51 12.08 8.70
N SER A 196 -7.99 10.98 8.13
CA SER A 196 -7.38 9.66 8.35
C SER A 196 -6.08 9.48 7.56
N ILE A 197 -5.93 10.21 6.46
CA ILE A 197 -4.71 10.24 5.63
C ILE A 197 -3.68 11.22 6.21
N ALA A 198 -4.13 12.33 6.79
CA ALA A 198 -3.31 13.39 7.38
C ALA A 198 -2.62 12.97 8.69
#